data_AF-C5IS70-F1
#
_entry.id   AF-C5IS70-F1
#
_cell.length_a   1.000
_cell.length_b   1.000
_cell.length_c   1.000
_cell.angle_alpha   90.00
_cell.angle_beta   90.00
_cell.angle_gamma   90.00
#
_symmetry.space_group_name_H-M   'P 1'
#
loop_
_entity.id
_entity.type
_entity.pdbx_description
1 polymer ?
#
loop_
_entity_poly.entity_id
_entity_poly.type
_entity_poly.pdbx_seq_one_letter_code
_entity_poly.pdbx_strand_id
1 'polypeptide(L)'
;MTQSPKTTFNMQAKKFFLTFPQIPQDKLVDFKQIKSRILEKQDIKNGIIAREKHKDGHIHFHIYLEYNKTKTINRSDYFDFIFNHHGKYETCKTKLSTIKYITKGMDYFLIGDLNSFSSTLLLRNFAKNCIKQG
;
A
#
# COMPACT_ATOMS: atom_id res chain seq x y z
N MET A 1 -17.75 -37.02 4.97
CA MET A 1 -17.39 -35.63 5.36
C MET A 1 -16.15 -35.23 4.59
N THR A 2 -16.30 -34.58 3.44
CA THR A 2 -15.17 -34.07 2.65
C THR A 2 -14.69 -32.78 3.29
N GLN A 3 -13.55 -32.82 3.98
CA GLN A 3 -12.87 -31.61 4.43
C GLN A 3 -12.49 -30.80 3.19
N SER A 4 -12.98 -29.57 3.09
CA SER A 4 -12.53 -28.62 2.09
C SER A 4 -11.00 -28.44 2.20
N PRO A 5 -10.27 -28.33 1.08
CA PRO A 5 -8.82 -28.14 1.14
C PRO A 5 -8.54 -26.87 1.93
N LYS A 6 -7.74 -26.99 3.00
CA LYS A 6 -7.30 -25.87 3.82
C LYS A 6 -6.51 -24.93 2.92
N THR A 7 -7.11 -23.81 2.53
CA THR A 7 -6.49 -22.83 1.64
C THR A 7 -5.34 -22.18 2.38
N THR A 8 -4.13 -22.70 2.20
CA THR A 8 -2.92 -22.08 2.75
C THR A 8 -2.78 -20.70 2.12
N PHE A 9 -2.72 -19.66 2.95
CA PHE A 9 -2.44 -18.31 2.48
C PHE A 9 -1.12 -18.32 1.70
N ASN A 10 -1.16 -18.01 0.40
CA ASN A 10 0.02 -17.99 -0.45
C ASN A 10 -0.14 -16.90 -1.51
N MET A 11 0.68 -15.87 -1.40
CA MET A 11 0.78 -14.81 -2.40
C MET A 11 2.18 -14.81 -2.99
N GLN A 12 2.28 -14.95 -4.30
CA GLN A 12 3.54 -14.84 -5.02
C GLN A 12 3.45 -13.75 -6.09
N ALA A 13 4.15 -12.64 -5.87
CA ALA A 13 4.16 -11.51 -6.81
C ALA A 13 5.37 -10.60 -6.61
N LYS A 14 5.65 -9.75 -7.61
CA LYS A 14 6.56 -8.60 -7.45
C LYS A 14 5.87 -7.39 -6.81
N LYS A 15 4.54 -7.35 -6.86
CA LYS A 15 3.74 -6.17 -6.54
C LYS A 15 2.60 -6.57 -5.63
N PHE A 16 2.43 -5.82 -4.56
CA PHE A 16 1.42 -6.07 -3.54
C PHE A 16 0.58 -4.82 -3.32
N PHE A 17 -0.67 -5.04 -2.95
CA PHE A 17 -1.61 -4.02 -2.56
C PHE A 17 -2.16 -4.39 -1.19
N LEU A 18 -1.97 -3.50 -0.23
CA LEU A 18 -2.35 -3.68 1.17
C LEU A 18 -3.45 -2.67 1.50
N THR A 19 -4.49 -3.13 2.18
CA THR A 19 -5.54 -2.27 2.72
C THR A 19 -5.62 -2.48 4.21
N PHE A 20 -5.40 -1.41 4.97
CA PHE A 20 -5.58 -1.38 6.42
C PHE A 20 -6.83 -0.55 6.72
N PRO A 21 -8.00 -1.19 6.87
CA PRO A 21 -9.24 -0.49 7.17
C PRO A 21 -9.26 -0.02 8.62
N GLN A 22 -10.03 1.04 8.88
CA GLN A 22 -10.38 1.57 10.19
C GLN A 22 -9.24 1.56 11.21
N ILE A 23 -8.08 2.14 10.87
CA ILE A 23 -6.94 2.20 11.80
C ILE A 23 -7.34 3.02 13.04
N PRO A 24 -7.18 2.46 14.25
CA PRO A 24 -7.44 3.17 15.51
C PRO A 24 -6.59 4.44 15.64
N GLN A 25 -7.16 5.47 16.28
CA GLN A 25 -6.51 6.79 16.43
C GLN A 25 -5.14 6.70 17.14
N ASP A 26 -5.00 5.81 18.13
CA ASP A 26 -3.77 5.55 18.89
C ASP A 26 -2.67 4.85 18.04
N LYS A 27 -3.06 4.25 16.92
CA LYS A 27 -2.14 3.60 15.96
C LYS A 27 -1.88 4.45 14.72
N LEU A 28 -2.52 5.61 14.61
CA LEU A 28 -2.25 6.54 13.52
C LEU A 28 -0.84 7.09 13.65
N VAL A 29 -0.11 6.97 12.55
CA VAL A 29 1.26 7.41 12.42
C VAL A 29 1.41 8.18 11.12
N ASP A 30 2.39 9.06 11.04
CA ASP A 30 2.64 9.82 9.83
C ASP A 30 3.20 8.94 8.69
N PHE A 31 3.17 9.46 7.47
CA PHE A 31 3.68 8.74 6.31
C PHE A 31 5.18 8.40 6.41
N LYS A 32 5.98 9.22 7.09
CA LYS A 32 7.42 9.01 7.23
C LYS A 32 7.72 7.81 8.12
N GLN A 33 6.99 7.68 9.23
CA GLN A 33 7.11 6.55 10.14
C GLN A 33 6.63 5.26 9.49
N ILE A 34 5.52 5.29 8.74
CA ILE A 34 5.06 4.13 7.96
C ILE A 34 6.15 3.69 6.97
N LYS A 35 6.71 4.64 6.22
CA LYS A 35 7.83 4.37 5.30
C LYS A 35 9.03 3.77 6.03
N SER A 36 9.43 4.31 7.19
CA SER A 36 10.57 3.79 7.97
C SER A 36 10.34 2.33 8.34
N ARG A 37 9.19 2.00 8.94
CA ARG A 37 8.83 0.62 9.32
C ARG A 37 8.89 -0.34 8.13
N ILE A 38 8.40 0.09 6.98
CA ILE A 38 8.45 -0.70 5.74
C ILE A 38 9.90 -0.95 5.32
N LEU A 39 10.72 0.10 5.23
CA LEU A 39 12.09 0.01 4.73
C LEU A 39 13.06 -0.68 5.71
N GLU A 40 12.79 -0.63 7.01
CA GLU A 40 13.54 -1.37 8.03
C GLU A 40 13.36 -2.89 7.91
N LYS A 41 12.22 -3.35 7.41
CA LYS A 41 11.88 -4.77 7.31
C LYS A 41 11.96 -5.32 5.89
N GLN A 42 11.88 -4.47 4.87
CA GLN A 42 11.71 -4.88 3.49
C GLN A 42 12.56 -4.04 2.53
N ASP A 43 13.22 -4.72 1.58
CA ASP A 43 13.87 -4.08 0.43
C ASP A 43 12.82 -3.74 -0.65
N ILE A 44 12.22 -2.56 -0.53
CA ILE A 44 11.20 -2.06 -1.46
C ILE A 44 11.85 -1.23 -2.56
N LYS A 45 11.60 -1.60 -3.82
CA LYS A 45 12.02 -0.84 -4.98
C LYS A 45 11.23 0.47 -5.08
N ASN A 46 9.91 0.36 -5.06
CA ASN A 46 8.98 1.48 -5.17
C ASN A 46 7.75 1.22 -4.31
N GLY A 47 7.12 2.27 -3.81
CA GLY A 47 5.85 2.15 -3.10
C GLY A 47 5.07 3.45 -3.02
N ILE A 48 3.78 3.34 -2.74
CA ILE A 48 2.89 4.47 -2.49
C ILE A 48 2.10 4.14 -1.23
N ILE A 49 2.10 5.05 -0.27
CA ILE A 49 1.28 4.99 0.93
C ILE A 49 0.20 6.05 0.75
N ALA A 50 -1.08 5.68 0.77
CA ALA A 50 -2.18 6.64 0.75
C ALA A 50 -3.08 6.50 1.97
N ARG A 51 -3.64 7.64 2.37
CA ARG A 51 -4.58 7.78 3.47
C ARG A 51 -5.95 8.19 2.89
N GLU A 52 -6.94 7.33 3.09
CA GLU A 52 -8.33 7.59 2.77
C GLU A 52 -9.08 7.98 4.05
N LYS A 53 -9.81 9.09 4.02
CA LYS A 53 -10.79 9.41 5.07
C LYS A 53 -12.09 8.70 4.71
N HIS A 54 -12.45 7.67 5.48
CA HIS A 54 -13.69 6.95 5.27
C HIS A 54 -14.88 7.77 5.79
N LYS A 55 -16.09 7.51 5.29
CA LYS A 55 -17.29 8.34 5.56
C LYS A 55 -17.71 8.32 7.03
N ASP A 56 -17.33 7.28 7.75
CA ASP A 56 -17.56 7.08 9.19
C ASP A 56 -16.55 7.84 10.07
N GLY A 57 -15.60 8.57 9.46
CA GLY A 57 -14.56 9.32 10.16
C GLY A 57 -13.31 8.51 10.46
N HIS A 58 -13.31 7.19 10.23
CA HIS A 58 -12.12 6.37 10.39
C HIS A 58 -11.17 6.53 9.20
N ILE A 59 -9.88 6.24 9.44
CA ILE A 59 -8.85 6.34 8.44
C ILE A 59 -8.52 4.96 7.88
N HIS A 60 -8.54 4.84 6.55
CA HIS A 60 -8.02 3.68 5.86
C HIS A 60 -6.66 4.00 5.25
N PHE A 61 -5.75 3.03 5.27
CA PHE A 61 -4.50 3.13 4.53
C PHE A 61 -4.48 2.13 3.38
N HIS A 62 -4.16 2.64 2.20
CA HIS A 62 -3.88 1.84 1.02
C HIS A 62 -2.40 1.94 0.68
N ILE A 63 -1.72 0.79 0.62
CA ILE A 63 -0.27 0.74 0.37
C ILE A 63 0.00 -0.12 -0.86
N TYR A 64 0.67 0.47 -1.84
CA TYR A 64 1.27 -0.24 -2.95
C TYR A 64 2.75 -0.47 -2.67
N LEU A 65 3.21 -1.71 -2.84
CA LEU A 65 4.62 -2.10 -2.71
C LEU A 65 5.08 -2.84 -3.96
N GLU A 66 6.26 -2.50 -4.46
CA GLU A 66 6.96 -3.15 -5.56
C GLU A 66 8.35 -3.58 -5.12
N TYR A 67 8.66 -4.86 -5.31
CA TYR A 67 9.96 -5.45 -4.99
C TYR A 67 10.82 -5.58 -6.25
N ASN A 68 12.14 -5.63 -6.06
CA ASN A 68 13.10 -5.91 -7.14
C ASN A 68 12.90 -7.31 -7.75
N LYS A 69 12.55 -8.29 -6.91
CA LYS A 69 12.34 -9.70 -7.28
C LYS A 69 10.95 -10.16 -6.84
N THR A 70 10.49 -11.26 -7.42
CA THR A 70 9.23 -11.89 -6.99
C THR A 70 9.38 -12.34 -5.54
N LYS A 71 8.38 -12.02 -4.71
CA LYS A 71 8.34 -12.39 -3.31
C LYS A 71 7.18 -13.35 -3.07
N THR A 72 7.44 -14.40 -2.30
CA THR A 72 6.42 -15.34 -1.84
C THR A 72 6.11 -15.03 -0.38
N ILE A 73 4.83 -14.90 -0.06
CA ILE A 73 4.31 -14.61 1.27
C ILE A 73 3.30 -15.69 1.61
N ASN A 74 3.63 -16.52 2.60
CA ASN A 74 2.82 -17.65 3.05
C ASN A 74 2.17 -17.43 4.43
N ARG A 75 2.32 -16.23 4.97
CA ARG A 75 1.78 -15.80 6.26
C ARG A 75 0.75 -14.71 6.04
N SER A 76 -0.45 -14.89 6.60
CA SER A 76 -1.52 -13.90 6.50
C SER A 76 -1.16 -12.61 7.26
N ASP A 77 -0.38 -12.69 8.33
CA ASP A 77 0.03 -11.57 9.19
C ASP A 77 1.33 -10.87 8.74
N TYR A 78 1.83 -11.20 7.55
CA TYR A 78 3.19 -10.80 7.12
C TYR A 78 3.43 -9.28 7.13
N PHE A 79 2.40 -8.48 6.88
CA PHE A 79 2.50 -7.01 6.83
C PHE A 79 1.93 -6.32 8.07
N ASP A 80 1.54 -7.07 9.10
CA ASP A 80 0.95 -6.50 10.32
C ASP A 80 1.94 -5.54 11.02
N PHE A 81 3.25 -5.73 10.85
CA PHE A 81 4.31 -4.88 11.43
C PHE A 81 4.24 -3.40 11.03
N ILE A 82 3.49 -3.06 9.98
CA ILE A 82 3.36 -1.66 9.53
C ILE A 82 2.55 -0.84 10.55
N PHE A 83 1.45 -1.41 11.05
CA PHE A 83 0.52 -0.73 11.97
C PHE A 83 0.28 -1.49 13.29
N ASN A 84 0.90 -2.66 13.46
CA ASN A 84 0.52 -3.66 14.46
C ASN A 84 -1.00 -3.93 14.42
N HIS A 85 -1.52 -4.09 13.21
CA HIS A 85 -2.93 -4.30 12.91
C HIS A 85 -3.07 -5.13 11.63
N HIS A 86 -3.96 -6.12 11.66
CA HIS A 86 -4.16 -7.01 10.53
C HIS A 86 -4.90 -6.30 9.40
N GLY A 87 -4.37 -6.40 8.18
CA GLY A 87 -4.95 -5.80 6.98
C GLY A 87 -5.32 -6.84 5.93
N LYS A 88 -6.01 -6.38 4.89
CA LYS A 88 -6.25 -7.18 3.68
C LYS A 88 -5.05 -7.07 2.75
N TYR A 89 -4.42 -8.20 2.45
CA TYR A 89 -3.23 -8.26 1.60
C TYR A 89 -3.52 -9.01 0.30
N GLU A 90 -3.20 -8.37 -0.81
CA GLU A 90 -3.48 -8.91 -2.14
C GLU A 90 -2.28 -8.69 -3.07
N THR A 91 -2.14 -9.57 -4.07
CA THR A 91 -1.22 -9.31 -5.17
C THR A 91 -1.82 -8.25 -6.10
N CYS A 92 -0.97 -7.37 -6.62
CA CYS A 92 -1.43 -6.33 -7.54
C CYS A 92 -1.55 -6.92 -8.95
N LYS A 93 -2.77 -7.02 -9.48
CA LYS A 93 -3.03 -7.51 -10.84
C LYS A 93 -2.52 -6.55 -11.91
N THR A 94 -2.78 -5.25 -11.79
CA THR A 94 -2.29 -4.23 -12.74
C THR A 94 -1.78 -2.98 -12.03
N LYS A 95 -0.48 -2.67 -12.21
CA LYS A 95 0.21 -1.53 -11.59
C LYS A 95 -0.56 -0.21 -11.81
N LEU A 96 -1.02 0.03 -13.04
CA LEU A 96 -1.67 1.28 -13.42
C LEU A 96 -3.03 1.48 -12.74
N SER A 97 -3.84 0.42 -12.56
CA SER A 97 -5.15 0.54 -11.91
C SER A 97 -5.01 0.81 -10.42
N THR A 98 -4.07 0.12 -9.75
CA THR A 98 -3.78 0.32 -8.33
C THR A 98 -3.25 1.73 -8.08
N ILE A 99 -2.30 2.20 -8.90
CA ILE A 99 -1.80 3.57 -8.77
C ILE A 99 -2.92 4.59 -8.99
N LYS A 100 -3.75 4.40 -10.04
CA LYS A 100 -4.91 5.28 -10.29
C LYS A 100 -5.85 5.33 -9.10
N TYR A 101 -6.13 4.17 -8.50
CA TYR A 101 -6.98 4.06 -7.32
C TYR A 101 -6.37 4.82 -6.13
N ILE A 102 -5.10 4.57 -5.81
CA ILE A 102 -4.38 5.14 -4.67
C ILE A 102 -4.19 6.67 -4.81
N THR A 103 -4.06 7.19 -6.03
CA THR A 103 -3.78 8.61 -6.27
C THR A 103 -5.03 9.45 -6.53
N LYS A 104 -6.22 8.84 -6.59
CA LYS A 104 -7.47 9.55 -6.85
C LYS A 104 -8.00 10.17 -5.56
N GLY A 105 -7.59 11.42 -5.30
CA GLY A 105 -8.19 12.26 -4.25
C GLY A 105 -7.81 11.89 -2.81
N MET A 106 -6.75 11.09 -2.63
CA MET A 106 -6.21 10.74 -1.31
C MET A 106 -4.90 11.48 -1.06
N ASP A 107 -4.60 11.73 0.21
CA ASP A 107 -3.25 12.15 0.63
C ASP A 107 -2.32 10.94 0.45
N TYR A 108 -1.18 11.12 -0.21
CA TYR A 108 -0.23 10.03 -0.42
C TYR A 108 1.22 10.44 -0.28
N PHE A 109 2.07 9.44 -0.06
CA PHE A 109 3.51 9.55 0.11
C PHE A 109 4.23 8.47 -0.69
N LEU A 110 5.36 8.81 -1.28
CA LEU A 110 6.13 7.91 -2.13
C LEU A 110 7.28 7.25 -1.39
N ILE A 111 7.50 5.98 -1.71
CA ILE A 111 8.71 5.23 -1.39
C ILE A 111 9.46 5.07 -2.72
N GLY A 112 10.69 5.60 -2.79
CA GLY A 112 11.50 5.62 -4.02
C GLY A 112 11.30 6.87 -4.88
N ASP A 113 11.77 6.80 -6.13
CA ASP A 113 11.77 7.92 -7.08
C ASP A 113 10.45 7.96 -7.89
N LEU A 114 9.85 9.14 -8.01
CA LEU A 114 8.67 9.42 -8.83
C LEU A 114 8.86 8.96 -10.30
N ASN A 115 10.07 9.10 -10.86
CA ASN A 115 10.39 8.70 -12.23
C ASN A 115 10.23 7.19 -12.45
N SER A 116 10.42 6.39 -11.39
CA SER A 116 10.30 4.93 -11.44
C SER A 116 8.86 4.44 -11.58
N PHE A 117 7.88 5.33 -11.39
CA PHE A 117 6.47 5.00 -11.60
C PHE A 117 5.97 5.29 -13.02
N SER A 118 6.91 5.66 -13.93
CA SER A 118 6.77 5.83 -15.38
C SER A 118 5.32 5.69 -15.88
N SER A 119 4.58 6.76 -15.64
CA SER A 119 3.31 7.04 -16.29
C SER A 119 3.11 8.54 -16.14
N THR A 120 3.07 9.22 -17.27
CA THR A 120 2.70 10.64 -17.41
C THR A 120 1.47 11.02 -16.58
N LEU A 121 0.62 10.05 -16.20
CA LEU A 121 -0.52 10.21 -15.34
C LEU A 121 -0.19 10.48 -13.85
N LEU A 122 0.81 9.81 -13.27
CA LEU A 122 1.24 10.07 -11.89
C LEU A 122 1.86 11.46 -11.79
N LEU A 123 2.73 11.80 -12.73
CA LEU A 123 3.30 13.15 -12.88
C LEU A 123 2.20 14.21 -13.04
N ARG A 124 1.19 13.95 -13.89
CA ARG A 124 0.04 14.85 -14.06
C ARG A 124 -0.80 15.01 -12.79
N ASN A 125 -1.06 13.94 -12.06
CA ASN A 125 -1.83 14.00 -10.81
C ASN A 125 -1.03 14.65 -9.68
N PHE A 126 0.28 14.40 -9.61
CA PHE A 126 1.19 15.04 -8.67
C PHE A 126 1.23 16.56 -8.92
N ALA A 127 1.45 16.98 -10.17
CA ALA A 127 1.40 18.38 -10.57
C ALA A 127 0.05 19.04 -10.21
N LYS A 128 -1.07 18.37 -10.46
CA LYS A 128 -2.41 18.88 -10.10
C LYS A 128 -2.63 19.01 -8.58
N ASN A 129 -2.10 18.09 -7.78
CA ASN A 129 -2.23 18.16 -6.32
C ASN A 129 -1.30 19.21 -5.70
N CYS A 130 -0.09 19.40 -6.22
CA CYS A 130 0.80 20.47 -5.79
C CYS A 130 0.19 21.86 -6.06
N ILE A 131 -0.49 22.05 -7.20
CA ILE A 131 -1.17 23.32 -7.53
C ILE A 131 -2.36 23.62 -6.61
N LYS A 132 -2.98 22.59 -6.00
CA LYS A 132 -4.11 22.78 -5.05
C LYS A 132 -3.68 23.15 -3.63
N GLN A 133 -2.39 23.07 -3.30
CA GLN A 133 -1.87 23.38 -1.97
C GLN A 133 -1.10 24.71 -1.93
N GLY A 134 -1.02 25.44 -3.04
CA GLY A 134 -0.54 26.82 -3.12
C GLY A 134 -1.68 27.78 -3.40
#